data_AF-A0A8B5PUA3-F1
#
_entry.id   AF-A0A8B5PUA3-F1
#
_cell.length_a   1.000
_cell.length_b   1.000
_cell.length_c   1.000
_cell.angle_alpha   90.00
_cell.angle_beta   90.00
_cell.angle_gamma   90.00
#
_symmetry.space_group_name_H-M   'P 1'
#
loop_
_entity.id
_entity.type
_entity.pdbx_description
1 polymer ?
#
loop_
_entity_poly.entity_id
_entity_poly.type
_entity_poly.pdbx_seq_one_letter_code
_entity_poly.pdbx_strand_id
1 'polypeptide(L)' 'MSTETKVERGERHVREGRARIARQRKLIEELRHDGHRTEVARGLLQDFEAVQRELEMHLDFLRTFT' A
#
# COMPACT_ATOMS: atom_id res chain seq x y z
N MET A 1 -8.99 -21.80 4.28
CA MET A 1 -7.93 -21.42 3.31
C MET A 1 -8.60 -20.71 2.15
N SER A 2 -8.12 -19.53 1.74
CA SER A 2 -8.66 -18.85 0.56
C SER A 2 -8.44 -19.70 -0.69
N THR A 3 -9.44 -19.81 -1.57
CA THR A 3 -9.37 -20.50 -2.86
C THR A 3 -8.64 -19.70 -3.94
N GLU A 4 -8.16 -18.50 -3.62
CA GLU A 4 -7.50 -17.62 -4.58
C GLU A 4 -6.19 -18.17 -5.10
N THR A 5 -6.01 -18.01 -6.41
CA THR A 5 -4.74 -18.12 -7.10
C THR A 5 -3.72 -17.09 -6.59
N LYS A 6 -2.44 -17.30 -6.92
CA LYS A 6 -1.39 -16.34 -6.57
C LYS A 6 -1.64 -14.96 -7.18
N VAL A 7 -2.13 -14.92 -8.44
CA VAL A 7 -2.46 -13.67 -9.14
C VAL A 7 -3.61 -12.95 -8.44
N GLU A 8 -4.74 -13.61 -8.20
CA GLU A 8 -5.90 -12.99 -7.53
C GLU A 8 -5.54 -12.43 -6.14
N ARG A 9 -4.72 -13.17 -5.38
CA ARG A 9 -4.21 -12.71 -4.09
C ARG A 9 -3.32 -11.48 -4.23
N GLY A 10 -2.42 -11.48 -5.21
CA GLY A 10 -1.55 -10.33 -5.53
C GLY A 10 -2.37 -9.10 -5.91
N GLU A 11 -3.39 -9.26 -6.76
CA GLU A 11 -4.29 -8.19 -7.17
C GLU A 11 -5.06 -7.59 -5.98
N ARG A 12 -5.57 -8.45 -5.09
CA ARG A 12 -6.21 -7.98 -3.86
C ARG A 12 -5.23 -7.20 -2.99
N HIS A 13 -4.03 -7.72 -2.73
CA HIS A 13 -3.06 -7.05 -1.88
C HIS A 13 -2.65 -5.69 -2.45
N VAL A 14 -2.39 -5.60 -3.75
CA VAL A 14 -2.08 -4.34 -4.42
C VAL A 14 -3.23 -3.35 -4.29
N ARG A 15 -4.48 -3.78 -4.54
CA ARG A 15 -5.68 -2.93 -4.41
C ARG A 15 -5.88 -2.43 -2.97
N GLU A 16 -5.79 -3.33 -1.99
CA GLU A 16 -5.93 -2.97 -0.58
C GLU A 16 -4.83 -2.03 -0.10
N GLY A 17 -3.59 -2.28 -0.50
CA GLY A 17 -2.45 -1.43 -0.17
C GLY A 17 -2.60 -0.02 -0.74
N ARG A 18 -2.99 0.12 -2.02
CA ARG A 18 -3.33 1.44 -2.61
C ARG A 18 -4.41 2.17 -1.82
N ALA A 19 -5.48 1.49 -1.45
CA ALA A 19 -6.57 2.09 -0.68
C ALA A 19 -6.10 2.51 0.73
N ARG A 20 -5.25 1.72 1.38
CA ARG A 20 -4.67 2.07 2.69
C ARG A 20 -3.73 3.28 2.58
N ILE A 21 -2.83 3.31 1.59
CA ILE A 21 -1.93 4.44 1.34
C ILE A 21 -2.72 5.73 1.10
N ALA A 22 -3.76 5.69 0.26
CA ALA A 22 -4.60 6.86 0.01
C ALA A 22 -5.26 7.40 1.29
N ARG A 23 -5.78 6.51 2.16
CA ARG A 23 -6.33 6.90 3.46
C ARG A 23 -5.28 7.49 4.40
N GLN A 24 -4.09 6.88 4.47
CA GLN A 24 -3.01 7.37 5.33
C GLN A 24 -2.49 8.73 4.89
N ARG A 25 -2.38 8.98 3.57
CA ARG A 25 -2.04 10.30 3.02
C ARG A 25 -3.04 11.37 3.48
N LYS A 26 -4.34 11.08 3.36
CA LYS A 26 -5.41 11.99 3.79
C LYS A 26 -5.34 12.28 5.29
N LEU A 27 -5.22 11.25 6.12
CA LEU A 27 -5.16 11.39 7.57
C LEU A 27 -3.93 12.19 8.03
N ILE A 28 -2.76 11.93 7.44
CA ILE A 28 -1.54 12.67 7.76
C ILE A 28 -1.70 14.15 7.41
N GLU A 29 -2.33 14.45 6.27
CA GLU A 29 -2.56 15.83 5.86
C GLU A 29 -3.56 16.55 6.78
N GLU A 30 -4.64 15.89 7.18
CA GLU A 30 -5.61 16.40 8.17
C GLU A 30 -4.91 16.68 9.51
N LEU A 31 -4.15 15.73 10.05
CA LEU A 31 -3.40 15.90 11.29
C LEU A 31 -2.38 17.04 11.20
N ARG A 32 -1.68 17.16 10.08
CA ARG A 32 -0.72 18.24 9.84
C ARG A 32 -1.42 19.60 9.81
N HIS A 33 -2.59 19.69 9.18
CA HIS A 33 -3.39 20.91 9.13
C HIS A 33 -3.85 21.35 10.52
N ASP A 34 -4.23 20.39 11.37
CA ASP A 34 -4.65 20.61 12.76
C ASP A 34 -3.46 20.93 13.72
N GLY A 35 -2.24 21.00 13.20
CA GLY A 35 -1.03 21.36 13.96
C GLY A 35 -0.37 20.18 14.69
N HIS A 36 -0.78 18.94 14.40
CA HIS A 36 -0.13 17.77 14.97
C HIS A 36 1.19 17.45 14.28
N ARG A 37 2.13 16.93 15.07
CA ARG A 37 3.41 16.39 14.59
C ARG A 37 3.16 15.09 13.82
N THR A 38 3.61 15.05 12.56
CA THR A 38 3.33 13.92 11.65
C THR A 38 4.59 13.31 11.05
N GLU A 39 5.79 13.70 11.51
CA GLU A 39 7.05 13.29 10.89
C GLU A 39 7.24 11.77 10.89
N VAL A 40 6.94 11.12 12.03
CA VAL A 40 7.02 9.65 12.15
C VAL A 40 5.99 8.96 11.25
N ALA A 41 4.75 9.46 11.22
CA ALA A 41 3.70 8.91 10.38
C ALA A 41 4.05 9.02 8.89
N ARG A 42 4.66 10.14 8.47
CA ARG A 42 5.17 10.33 7.10
C ARG A 42 6.27 9.34 6.77
N GLY A 43 7.23 9.11 7.67
CA GLY A 43 8.28 8.11 7.47
C GLY A 43 7.71 6.70 7.30
N LEU A 44 6.82 6.28 8.19
CA LEU A 44 6.15 4.98 8.09
C LEU A 44 5.32 4.83 6.82
N LEU A 45 4.67 5.90 6.35
CA LEU A 45 3.95 5.88 5.09
C LEU A 45 4.90 5.73 3.90
N GLN A 46 6.08 6.36 3.92
CA GLN A 46 7.09 6.18 2.87
C GLN A 46 7.60 4.74 2.79
N ASP A 47 7.83 4.10 3.94
CA ASP A 47 8.20 2.69 4.01
C ASP A 47 7.08 1.81 3.44
N PHE A 48 5.83 2.10 3.80
CA PHE A 48 4.69 1.34 3.28
C PHE A 48 4.51 1.52 1.77
N GLU A 49 4.74 2.72 1.23
CA GLU A 49 4.74 2.98 -0.21
C GLU A 49 5.88 2.25 -0.93
N ALA A 50 7.03 2.04 -0.29
CA ALA A 50 8.11 1.24 -0.84
C ALA A 50 7.71 -0.24 -0.95
N VAL A 51 7.16 -0.80 0.12
CA VAL A 51 6.64 -2.17 0.12
C VAL A 51 5.50 -2.34 -0.91
N GLN A 52 4.65 -1.34 -1.08
CA GLN A 52 3.60 -1.37 -2.11
C GLN A 52 4.18 -1.47 -3.52
N ARG A 53 5.28 -0.76 -3.83
CA ARG A 53 5.95 -0.89 -5.13
C ARG A 53 6.51 -2.29 -5.33
N GLU A 54 7.06 -2.92 -4.30
CA GLU A 54 7.51 -4.31 -4.36
C GLU A 54 6.37 -5.29 -4.62
N LEU A 55 5.21 -5.08 -3.99
CA LEU A 55 4.00 -5.89 -4.25
C LEU A 55 3.49 -5.72 -5.68
N GLU A 56 3.55 -4.51 -6.23
CA GLU A 56 3.18 -4.24 -7.62
C GLU A 56 4.13 -4.94 -8.60
N MET A 57 5.45 -4.85 -8.39
CA MET A 57 6.42 -5.59 -9.19
C MET A 57 6.22 -7.10 -9.10
N HIS A 58 5.92 -7.61 -7.90
CA HIS A 58 5.64 -9.04 -7.73
C HIS A 58 4.37 -9.47 -8.46
N LEU A 59 3.31 -8.66 -8.45
CA LEU A 59 2.10 -8.96 -9.22
C LEU A 59 2.38 -8.96 -10.72
N ASP A 60 3.16 -8.02 -11.24
CA ASP A 60 3.54 -7.98 -12.65
C ASP A 60 4.36 -9.21 -13.04
N PHE A 61 5.28 -9.66 -12.18
CA PHE A 61 5.98 -10.93 -12.34
C PHE A 61 5.01 -12.11 -12.41
N LEU A 62 4.06 -12.21 -11.46
CA LEU A 62 3.08 -13.29 -11.47
C LEU A 62 2.26 -13.29 -12.77
N ARG A 63 1.78 -12.13 -13.23
CA ARG A 63 1.01 -12.01 -14.48
C ARG A 63 1.79 -12.39 -15.73
N THR A 64 3.12 -12.25 -15.70
CA THR A 64 3.98 -12.56 -16.85
C THR A 64 4.25 -14.06 -16.99
N PHE A 65 4.29 -14.79 -15.88
CA PHE A 65 4.73 -16.19 -15.82
C PHE A 65 3.65 -17.17 -15.34
N THR A 66 2.38 -16.76 -15.35
CA THR A 66 1.21 -17.62 -15.07
C THR A 66 0.30 -17.64 -16.30
#